data_AF-A0A6I3LVD8-F1
#
_entry.id   AF-A0A6I3LVD8-F1
#
_cell.length_a   1.000
_cell.length_b   1.000
_cell.length_c   1.000
_cell.angle_alpha   90.00
_cell.angle_beta   90.00
_cell.angle_gamma   90.00
#
_symmetry.space_group_name_H-M   'P 1'
#
loop_
_entity.id
_entity.type
_entity.pdbx_description
1 polymer ?
#
loop_
_entity_poly.entity_id
_entity_poly.type
_entity_poly.pdbx_seq_one_letter_code
_entity_poly.pdbx_strand_id
1 'polypeptide(L)'
;MTSTTLNIIGLITNIVGTIILAFSLNKYIRSIRMAIDAHELFIKSICHPTKPVIQVTGTNSHMNRDKKIAAILSWLGVGLVLLGFIFQLASYIK
;
A
#
# COMPACT_ATOMS: atom_id res chain seq x y z
N MET A 1 -25.43 -18.23 -15.30
CA MET A 1 -24.21 -17.51 -15.76
C MET A 1 -23.35 -18.49 -16.52
N THR A 2 -22.90 -18.12 -17.70
CA THR A 2 -21.96 -18.93 -18.50
C THR A 2 -20.56 -18.85 -17.87
N SER A 3 -19.74 -19.89 -17.98
CA SER A 3 -18.36 -19.88 -17.43
C SER A 3 -17.57 -18.67 -17.97
N THR A 4 -17.82 -18.26 -19.22
CA THR A 4 -17.24 -17.05 -19.81
C THR A 4 -17.58 -15.75 -19.04
N THR A 5 -18.80 -15.60 -18.52
CA THR A 5 -19.17 -14.38 -17.77
C THR A 5 -18.49 -14.33 -16.40
N LEU A 6 -18.37 -15.46 -15.70
CA LEU A 6 -17.65 -15.55 -14.43
C LEU A 6 -16.15 -15.25 -14.58
N ASN A 7 -15.54 -15.75 -15.66
CA ASN A 7 -14.13 -15.50 -15.94
C ASN A 7 -13.85 -14.01 -16.21
N ILE A 8 -14.68 -13.34 -17.01
CA ILE A 8 -14.56 -11.90 -17.28
C ILE A 8 -14.70 -11.08 -15.99
N ILE A 9 -15.68 -11.41 -15.14
CA ILE A 9 -15.87 -10.73 -13.85
C ILE A 9 -14.65 -10.94 -12.94
N GLY A 10 -14.13 -12.17 -12.85
CA GLY A 10 -12.93 -12.46 -12.08
C GLY A 10 -11.70 -11.70 -12.57
N LEU A 11 -11.54 -11.57 -13.89
CA LEU A 11 -10.43 -10.85 -14.52
C LEU A 11 -10.51 -9.34 -14.24
N ILE A 12 -11.69 -8.73 -14.36
CA ILE A 12 -11.91 -7.31 -14.01
C ILE A 12 -11.62 -7.08 -12.52
N THR A 13 -12.08 -7.99 -11.67
CA THR A 13 -11.89 -7.90 -10.21
C THR A 13 -10.40 -7.99 -9.84
N ASN A 14 -9.65 -8.88 -10.50
CA ASN A 14 -8.19 -8.99 -10.36
C ASN A 14 -7.46 -7.73 -10.83
N ILE A 15 -7.85 -7.15 -11.98
CA ILE A 15 -7.24 -5.91 -12.48
C ILE A 15 -7.46 -4.77 -11.47
N VAL A 16 -8.69 -4.59 -11.00
CA VAL A 16 -9.03 -3.55 -10.01
C VAL A 16 -8.27 -3.77 -8.70
N GLY A 17 -8.22 -5.01 -8.18
CA GLY A 17 -7.46 -5.35 -6.99
C GLY A 17 -5.95 -5.07 -7.13
N THR A 18 -5.38 -5.38 -8.30
CA THR A 18 -3.96 -5.13 -8.61
C THR A 18 -3.65 -3.63 -8.66
N ILE A 19 -4.53 -2.82 -9.25
CA ILE A 19 -4.38 -1.36 -9.28
C ILE A 19 -4.37 -0.81 -7.84
N ILE A 20 -5.31 -1.25 -7.01
CA ILE A 20 -5.40 -0.82 -5.60
C ILE A 20 -4.13 -1.22 -4.83
N LEU A 21 -3.62 -2.42 -5.06
CA LEU A 21 -2.36 -2.88 -4.46
C LEU A 21 -1.17 -2.04 -4.90
N ALA A 22 -1.06 -1.70 -6.18
CA ALA A 22 0.00 -0.83 -6.69
C ALA A 22 -0.01 0.55 -6.02
N PHE A 23 -1.19 1.15 -5.83
CA PHE A 23 -1.32 2.41 -5.08
C PHE A 23 -0.91 2.28 -3.61
N SER A 24 -1.31 1.19 -2.94
CA SER A 24 -0.93 0.91 -1.56
C SER A 24 0.59 0.72 -1.42
N LEU A 25 1.20 -0.04 -2.33
CA LEU A 25 2.64 -0.28 -2.36
C LEU A 25 3.42 1.03 -2.57
N ASN A 26 2.97 1.89 -3.48
CA ASN A 26 3.60 3.19 -3.71
C ASN A 26 3.55 4.08 -2.45
N LYS A 27 2.44 4.09 -1.73
CA LYS A 27 2.35 4.78 -0.42
C LYS A 27 3.31 4.18 0.61
N TYR A 28 3.45 2.85 0.64
CA TYR A 28 4.36 2.17 1.56
C TYR A 28 5.83 2.52 1.31
N ILE A 29 6.27 2.48 0.03
CA ILE A 29 7.62 2.88 -0.38
C ILE A 29 7.90 4.33 0.01
N ARG A 30 6.93 5.23 -0.21
CA ARG A 30 7.05 6.65 0.18
C ARG A 30 7.24 6.81 1.69
N SER A 31 6.52 6.04 2.51
CA SER A 31 6.68 6.06 3.97
C SER A 31 8.04 5.53 4.42
N ILE A 32 8.56 4.48 3.77
CA ILE A 32 9.90 3.96 4.06
C ILE A 32 10.96 5.02 3.73
N ARG A 33 10.85 5.68 2.56
CA ARG A 33 11.78 6.73 2.16
C ARG A 33 11.81 7.88 3.16
N MET A 34 10.64 8.35 3.60
CA MET A 34 10.57 9.38 4.64
C MET A 34 11.21 8.95 5.97
N ALA A 35 11.04 7.68 6.36
CA ALA A 35 11.67 7.16 7.57
C ALA A 35 13.20 7.11 7.46
N ILE A 36 13.72 6.73 6.28
CA ILE A 36 15.16 6.74 5.98
C ILE A 36 15.69 8.17 6.00
N ASP A 37 15.03 9.12 5.32
CA ASP A 37 15.43 10.53 5.27
C ASP A 37 15.43 11.15 6.68
N ALA A 38 14.42 10.84 7.50
CA ALA A 38 14.34 11.30 8.89
C ALA A 38 15.47 10.71 9.75
N HIS A 39 15.82 9.44 9.54
CA HIS A 39 16.94 8.79 10.22
C HIS A 39 18.28 9.39 9.81
N GLU A 40 18.47 9.70 8.53
CA GLU A 40 19.68 10.37 8.03
C GLU A 40 19.82 11.79 8.59
N LEU A 41 18.72 12.54 8.67
CA LEU A 41 18.68 13.86 9.32
C LEU A 41 19.04 13.77 10.80
N PHE A 42 18.56 12.75 11.50
CA PHE A 42 18.92 12.50 12.90
C PHE A 42 20.41 12.24 13.07
N ILE A 43 21.00 11.35 12.25
CA ILE A 43 22.45 11.07 12.25
C ILE A 43 23.24 12.36 11.98
N LYS A 44 22.86 13.13 10.96
CA LYS A 44 23.53 14.41 10.63
C LYS A 44 23.46 15.41 11.79
N SER A 45 22.36 15.45 12.53
CA SER A 45 22.19 16.34 13.69
C SER A 45 23.10 15.95 14.86
N ILE A 46 23.30 14.65 15.11
CA ILE A 46 24.20 14.15 16.15
C ILE A 46 25.67 14.42 15.78
N CYS A 47 26.04 14.23 14.51
CA CYS A 47 27.42 14.44 14.07
C CYS A 47 27.82 15.94 13.97
N HIS A 48 26.86 16.87 13.95
CA HIS A 48 27.11 18.31 13.88
C HIS A 48 26.31 19.08 14.96
N PRO A 49 26.70 18.98 16.24
CA PRO A 49 25.92 19.48 17.38
C PRO A 49 25.75 21.01 17.43
N THR A 50 26.50 21.77 16.62
CA THR A 50 26.39 23.24 16.53
C THR A 50 25.29 23.73 15.59
N LYS A 51 24.65 22.84 14.82
CA LYS A 51 23.52 23.18 13.94
C LYS A 51 22.19 22.90 14.64
N PRO A 52 21.16 23.74 14.45
CA PRO A 52 19.87 23.57 15.09
C PRO A 52 19.29 22.18 14.78
N VAL A 53 18.92 21.44 15.83
CA VAL A 53 18.26 20.13 15.71
C VAL A 53 16.93 20.35 15.02
N ILE A 54 16.81 19.84 13.78
CA ILE A 54 15.58 19.94 13.00
C ILE A 54 14.56 18.97 13.62
N GLN A 55 13.79 19.44 14.60
CA GLN A 55 12.66 18.70 15.13
C GLN A 55 11.50 18.80 14.14
N VAL A 56 11.30 17.73 13.36
CA VAL A 56 10.11 17.58 12.53
C VAL A 56 8.96 17.15 13.46
N THR A 57 8.20 18.13 13.97
CA THR A 57 6.99 17.88 14.76
C THR A 57 5.78 17.68 13.82
N GLY A 58 4.87 16.78 14.18
CA GLY A 58 3.64 16.52 13.42
C GLY A 58 3.71 15.43 12.33
N THR A 59 4.90 15.01 11.90
CA THR A 59 5.12 13.89 10.95
C THR A 59 4.50 12.59 11.45
N ASN A 60 4.54 12.32 12.74
CA ASN A 60 3.95 11.11 13.32
C ASN A 60 2.44 11.03 13.10
N SER A 61 1.70 12.16 13.21
CA SER A 61 0.25 12.16 13.05
C SER A 61 -0.17 11.93 11.59
N HIS A 62 0.50 12.61 10.65
CA HIS A 62 0.28 12.43 9.22
C HIS A 62 0.69 11.02 8.75
N MET A 63 1.84 10.52 9.21
CA MET A 63 2.35 9.20 8.87
C MET A 63 1.44 8.08 9.42
N ASN A 64 0.88 8.23 10.62
CA ASN A 64 -0.02 7.21 11.17
C ASN A 64 -1.35 7.16 10.43
N ARG A 65 -1.88 8.33 10.02
CA ARG A 65 -3.11 8.43 9.22
C ARG A 65 -2.90 7.82 7.83
N ASP A 66 -1.78 8.13 7.18
CA ASP A 66 -1.45 7.56 5.87
C ASP A 66 -1.17 6.06 5.93
N LYS A 67 -0.50 5.57 6.99
CA LYS A 67 -0.32 4.13 7.23
C LYS A 67 -1.64 3.39 7.40
N LYS A 68 -2.59 3.94 8.20
CA LYS A 68 -3.93 3.34 8.35
C LYS A 68 -4.66 3.25 7.02
N ILE A 69 -4.68 4.34 6.25
CA ILE A 69 -5.35 4.37 4.94
C ILE A 69 -4.68 3.39 3.98
N ALA A 70 -3.35 3.38 3.92
CA ALA A 70 -2.60 2.47 3.06
C ALA A 70 -2.83 1.00 3.42
N ALA A 71 -2.89 0.67 4.72
CA ALA A 71 -3.18 -0.67 5.21
C ALA A 71 -4.59 -1.11 4.82
N ILE A 72 -5.61 -0.27 5.02
CA ILE A 72 -7.00 -0.57 4.63
C ILE A 72 -7.09 -0.79 3.13
N LEU A 73 -6.49 0.07 2.30
CA LEU A 73 -6.44 -0.13 0.85
C LEU A 73 -5.72 -1.41 0.46
N SER A 74 -4.62 -1.76 1.15
CA SER A 74 -3.90 -3.00 0.90
C SER A 74 -4.79 -4.22 1.15
N TRP A 75 -5.44 -4.28 2.32
CA TRP A 75 -6.34 -5.38 2.67
C TRP A 75 -7.53 -5.48 1.71
N LEU A 76 -8.10 -4.35 1.28
CA LEU A 76 -9.13 -4.31 0.25
C LEU A 76 -8.62 -4.88 -1.08
N GLY A 77 -7.44 -4.43 -1.54
CA GLY A 77 -6.82 -4.90 -2.77
C GLY A 77 -6.53 -6.41 -2.75
N VAL A 78 -5.95 -6.92 -1.66
CA VAL A 78 -5.72 -8.37 -1.47
C VAL A 78 -7.04 -9.14 -1.50
N GLY A 79 -8.07 -8.65 -0.80
CA GLY A 79 -9.39 -9.29 -0.78
C GLY A 79 -10.04 -9.36 -2.16
N LEU A 80 -9.95 -8.29 -2.95
CA LEU A 80 -10.44 -8.23 -4.33
C LEU A 80 -9.70 -9.22 -5.24
N VAL A 81 -8.38 -9.34 -5.13
CA VAL A 81 -7.59 -10.30 -5.91
C VAL A 81 -7.95 -11.74 -5.52
N LEU A 82 -8.09 -12.04 -4.23
CA LEU A 82 -8.51 -13.38 -3.78
C LEU A 82 -9.90 -13.75 -4.31
N LEU A 83 -10.86 -12.82 -4.24
CA LEU A 83 -12.19 -13.01 -4.82
C LEU A 83 -12.15 -13.23 -6.33
N GLY A 84 -11.37 -12.44 -7.06
CA GLY A 84 -11.20 -12.60 -8.51
C GLY A 84 -10.63 -13.96 -8.87
N PHE A 85 -9.65 -14.44 -8.11
CA PHE A 85 -9.08 -15.78 -8.26
C PHE A 85 -10.09 -16.88 -7.98
N ILE A 86 -10.89 -16.76 -6.91
CA ILE A 86 -11.96 -17.71 -6.57
C ILE A 86 -13.00 -17.78 -7.70
N PHE A 87 -13.40 -16.64 -8.27
CA PHE A 87 -14.35 -16.63 -9.39
C PHE A 87 -13.78 -17.27 -10.66
N GLN A 88 -12.49 -17.05 -10.96
CA GLN A 88 -11.82 -17.74 -12.07
C GLN A 88 -11.74 -19.25 -11.84
N LEU A 89 -11.42 -19.67 -10.61
CA LEU A 89 -11.32 -21.08 -10.24
C LEU A 89 -12.69 -21.77 -10.31
N ALA A 90 -13.74 -21.10 -9.82
CA ALA A 90 -15.12 -21.57 -9.92
C ALA A 90 -15.62 -21.65 -11.38
N SER A 91 -15.15 -20.74 -12.25
CA SER A 91 -15.40 -20.80 -13.69
C SER A 91 -14.65 -21.92 -14.40
N TYR A 92 -13.51 -22.36 -13.87
CA TYR A 92 -12.72 -23.43 -14.47
C TYR A 92 -13.25 -24.81 -14.08
N ILE A 93 -13.76 -24.94 -12.85
CA ILE A 93 -14.33 -26.19 -12.32
C ILE A 93 -15.74 -26.47 -12.87
N LYS A 94 -16.43 -25.45 -13.38
CA LYS A 94 -17.85 -25.49 -13.78
C LYS A 94 -18.04 -25.29 -15.28
#